data_AF-A0A941ZJX6-F1
#
_entry.id   AF-A0A941ZJX6-F1
#
_cell.length_a   1.000
_cell.length_b   1.000
_cell.length_c   1.000
_cell.angle_alpha   90.00
_cell.angle_beta   90.00
_cell.angle_gamma   90.00
#
_symmetry.space_group_name_H-M   'P 1'
#
loop_
_entity.id
_entity.type
_entity.pdbx_description
1 polymer ?
#
loop_
_entity_poly.entity_id
_entity_poly.type
_entity_poly.pdbx_seq_one_letter_code
_entity_poly.pdbx_strand_id
1 'polypeptide(L)' 'MRHILLQKALTYKKRRELETPAGFSFNSALGAWVNNIDKSLLIFAKDFKALASKKEDIETGEDKKGQ' A
#
# COMPACT_ATOMS: atom_id res chain seq x y z
N MET A 1 -24.78 -5.53 29.30
CA MET A 1 -23.40 -5.02 29.49
C MET A 1 -22.56 -5.41 28.28
N ARG A 2 -21.73 -4.52 27.74
CA ARG A 2 -20.84 -4.81 26.59
C ARG A 2 -19.43 -5.08 27.13
N HIS A 3 -18.77 -6.10 26.59
CA HIS A 3 -17.42 -6.50 27.03
C HIS A 3 -16.39 -5.39 26.78
N ILE A 4 -15.44 -5.18 27.70
CA ILE A 4 -14.47 -4.07 27.67
C ILE A 4 -13.62 -4.05 26.38
N LEU A 5 -13.35 -5.22 25.78
CA LEU A 5 -12.64 -5.33 24.51
C LEU A 5 -13.38 -4.65 23.36
N LEU A 6 -14.72 -4.75 23.34
CA LEU A 6 -15.54 -4.11 22.31
C LEU A 6 -15.68 -2.61 22.54
N GLN A 7 -15.55 -2.14 23.78
CA GLN A 7 -15.56 -0.71 24.11
C GLN A 7 -14.25 -0.01 23.69
N LYS A 8 -13.13 -0.74 23.70
CA LYS A 8 -11.81 -0.23 23.33
C LYS A 8 -11.41 -0.53 21.88
N ALA A 9 -12.23 -1.27 21.15
CA ALA A 9 -11.95 -1.60 19.76
C ALA A 9 -12.00 -0.34 18.89
N LEU A 10 -10.91 -0.05 18.18
CA LEU A 10 -10.87 1.00 17.17
C LEU A 10 -11.46 0.44 15.87
N THR A 11 -12.48 1.10 15.33
CA THR A 11 -12.96 0.81 13.97
C THR A 11 -12.12 1.60 12.99
N TYR A 12 -11.23 0.90 12.27
CA TYR A 12 -10.52 1.49 11.15
C TYR A 12 -11.53 1.84 10.06
N LYS A 13 -11.38 3.03 9.45
CA LYS A 13 -12.12 3.33 8.21
C LYS A 13 -11.75 2.27 7.18
N LYS A 14 -12.76 1.65 6.56
CA LYS A 14 -12.54 0.72 5.45
C LYS A 14 -11.66 1.43 4.42
N ARG A 15 -10.50 0.86 4.09
CA ARG A 15 -9.63 1.42 3.06
C ARG A 15 -10.46 1.52 1.78
N ARG A 16 -10.35 2.65 1.07
CA ARG A 16 -10.90 2.74 -0.28
C ARG A 16 -10.28 1.61 -1.08
N GLU A 17 -11.12 0.89 -1.82
CA GLU A 17 -10.64 -0.11 -2.77
C GLU A 17 -9.69 0.62 -3.73
N LEU A 18 -8.46 0.11 -3.83
CA LEU A 18 -7.50 0.65 -4.76
C LEU A 18 -7.97 0.26 -6.15
N GLU A 19 -8.19 1.24 -7.01
CA GLU A 19 -8.47 0.98 -8.41
C GLU A 19 -7.25 0.31 -9.03
N THR A 20 -7.50 -0.72 -9.84
CA THR A 20 -6.46 -1.37 -10.62
C THR A 20 -5.83 -0.36 -11.59
N PRO A 21 -4.50 -0.36 -11.76
CA PRO A 21 -3.86 0.57 -12.69
C PRO A 21 -4.40 0.38 -14.11
N ALA A 22 -4.99 1.43 -14.69
CA ALA A 22 -5.60 1.37 -16.00
C ALA A 22 -4.55 0.99 -17.08
N GLY A 23 -4.88 0.03 -17.94
CA GLY A 23 -3.98 -0.44 -19.00
C GLY A 23 -2.89 -1.42 -18.55
N PHE A 24 -2.93 -1.87 -17.28
CA PHE A 24 -2.03 -2.91 -16.76
C PHE A 24 -2.81 -4.15 -16.36
N SER A 25 -2.17 -5.31 -16.50
CA SER A 25 -2.66 -6.60 -15.99
C SER A 25 -1.67 -7.17 -14.99
N PHE A 26 -2.18 -7.83 -13.96
CA PHE A 26 -1.32 -8.53 -13.01
C PHE A 26 -0.78 -9.83 -13.62
N ASN A 27 0.54 -9.95 -13.75
CA ASN A 27 1.22 -11.17 -14.15
C ASN A 27 1.63 -11.94 -12.88
N SER A 28 0.92 -13.05 -12.61
CA SER A 28 1.14 -13.89 -11.43
C SER A 28 2.51 -14.59 -11.42
N ALA A 29 3.08 -14.89 -12.58
CA ALA A 29 4.39 -15.53 -12.65
C ALA A 29 5.52 -14.56 -12.27
N LEU A 30 5.37 -13.27 -12.59
CA LEU A 30 6.32 -12.22 -12.23
C LEU A 30 6.00 -11.56 -10.88
N GLY A 31 4.80 -11.79 -10.34
CA GLY A 31 4.30 -11.08 -9.15
C GLY A 31 4.17 -9.56 -9.38
N ALA A 32 3.95 -9.13 -10.61
CA ALA A 32 4.03 -7.72 -11.00
C ALA A 32 2.94 -7.29 -11.98
N TRP A 33 2.62 -6.00 -11.98
CA TRP A 33 1.75 -5.37 -12.97
C TRP A 33 2.54 -5.08 -14.24
N VAL A 34 2.03 -5.53 -15.38
CA VAL A 34 2.62 -5.35 -16.70
C VAL A 34 1.69 -4.56 -17.61
N ASN A 35 2.26 -3.66 -18.40
CA ASN A 35 1.53 -2.89 -19.39
C ASN A 35 0.97 -3.84 -20.45
N ASN A 36 -0.29 -3.64 -20.84
CA ASN A 36 -0.96 -4.53 -21.78
C ASN A 36 -0.38 -4.45 -23.20
N ILE A 37 0.21 -3.31 -23.58
CA ILE A 37 0.72 -2.99 -24.92
C ILE A 37 2.20 -3.39 -25.05
N ASP A 38 3.09 -2.74 -24.29
CA ASP A 38 4.54 -2.89 -24.45
C ASP A 38 5.18 -3.92 -23.51
N LYS A 39 4.38 -4.52 -22.62
CA LYS A 39 4.80 -5.50 -21.59
C LYS A 39 5.82 -4.95 -20.59
N SER A 40 6.05 -3.65 -20.54
CA SER A 40 6.88 -3.00 -19.53
C SER A 40 6.27 -3.15 -18.13
N LEU A 41 7.11 -3.17 -17.10
CA LEU A 41 6.65 -3.21 -15.72
C LEU A 41 6.06 -1.86 -15.32
N LEU A 42 4.97 -1.88 -14.56
CA LEU A 42 4.29 -0.68 -14.06
C LEU A 42 5.24 0.29 -13.34
N ILE A 43 6.24 -0.24 -12.63
CA ILE A 43 7.24 0.56 -11.90
C ILE A 43 8.05 1.51 -12.81
N PHE A 44 8.09 1.23 -14.11
CA PHE A 44 8.79 2.05 -15.11
C PHE A 44 7.86 2.99 -15.88
N ALA A 45 6.55 2.93 -15.62
CA ALA A 45 5.61 3.83 -16.27
C ALA A 45 5.87 5.28 -15.84
N LYS A 46 5.85 6.21 -16.80
CA LYS A 46 6.12 7.64 -16.54
C LYS A 46 5.16 8.25 -15.50
N ASP A 47 3.93 7.76 -15.47
CA ASP A 47 2.89 8.21 -14.55
C ASP A 47 2.79 7.32 -13.30
N PHE A 48 3.74 6.42 -13.08
CA PHE A 48 3.79 5.61 -11.88
C PHE A 48 4.04 6.50 -10.66
N LYS A 49 2.95 6.88 -10.00
CA LYS A 49 3.00 7.41 -8.64
C LYS A 49 3.25 6.22 -7.75
N ALA A 50 4.52 5.96 -7.44
CA ALA A 50 4.87 5.08 -6.33
C ALA A 50 4.04 5.58 -5.13
N LEU A 51 3.05 4.79 -4.71
CA LEU A 51 2.40 5.02 -3.43
C LEU A 51 3.53 4.84 -2.43
N ALA A 52 4.12 5.96 -1.99
CA ALA A 52 5.17 5.95 -1.00
C ALA A 52 4.64 5.10 0.15
N SER A 53 5.16 3.88 0.26
CA SER A 53 4.82 3.01 1.36
C SER A 53 5.19 3.80 2.59
N LYS A 54 4.24 3.86 3.52
CA LYS A 54 4.39 4.23 4.92
C LYS A 54 5.71 3.66 5.50
N LYS A 55 6.82 4.33 5.22
CA LYS A 55 8.13 4.25 5.88
C LYS A 55 8.42 5.55 6.62
N GLU A 56 7.40 6.37 6.81
CA GLU A 56 7.32 7.24 7.97
C GLU A 56 6.55 6.47 9.05
N ASP A 57 7.23 5.50 9.66
CA ASP A 57 6.89 5.09 11.03
C ASP A 57 7.29 6.25 11.96
N ILE A 58 6.45 7.29 11.98
CA ILE A 58 6.48 8.36 13.01
C ILE A 58 5.75 7.86 14.28
N GLU A 59 5.44 6.57 14.37
CA GLU A 59 4.68 5.98 15.49
C GLU A 59 5.55 5.12 16.42
N THR A 60 6.83 5.47 16.56
CA THR A 60 7.58 5.27 17.81
C THR A 60 8.80 6.15 17.68
N GLY A 61 8.90 7.21 18.49
CA GLY A 61 10.08 8.09 18.57
C GLY A 61 11.33 7.39 19.12
N GLU A 62 11.69 6.23 18.57
CA GLU A 62 12.89 5.46 18.89
C GLU A 62 14.04 5.69 17.89
N ASP A 63 13.85 6.49 16.83
CA ASP A 63 14.94 6.80 15.88
C ASP A 63 15.77 8.03 16.28
N LYS A 64 15.91 8.27 17.60
CA LYS A 64 16.88 9.22 18.19
C LYS A 64 17.86 8.53 19.14
N LYS A 65 18.18 7.26 18.88
CA LYS A 65 19.23 6.52 19.58
C LYS A 65 20.21 5.87 18.58
N GLY A 66 20.75 6.69 17.69
CA GLY A 66 22.00 6.42 16.99
C GLY A 66 22.99 7.52 17.36
N GLN A 67 24.14 7.12 17.91
CA GLN A 67 25.24 7.98 18.33
C GLN A 67 25.85 8.79 17.19
#